data_AF-A0A089ZIL0-F1
#
_entry.id   AF-A0A089ZIL0-F1
#
_cell.length_a   1.000
_cell.length_b   1.000
_cell.length_c   1.000
_cell.angle_alpha   90.00
_cell.angle_beta   90.00
_cell.angle_gamma   90.00
#
_symmetry.space_group_name_H-M   'P 1'
#
loop_
_entity.id
_entity.type
_entity.pdbx_description
1 polymer ?
#
loop_
_entity_poly.entity_id
_entity_poly.type
_entity_poly.pdbx_seq_one_letter_code
_entity_poly.pdbx_strand_id
1 'polypeptide(L)'
;MKNWTPVIIGIILTAVIGLIGIFIPFLSILAPIIGGAVAAYLVGGDYKDGAVNGGISGAGGGAIIGFVVLGPFTAIIGGLALGFIFGLILGIIGGVIGVLIKR
;
A
#
# COMPACT_ATOMS: atom_id res chain seq x y z
N MET A 1 -21.42 1.21 8.81
CA MET A 1 -19.97 1.22 9.12
C MET A 1 -19.21 0.82 7.85
N LYS A 2 -18.17 1.56 7.44
CA LYS A 2 -17.41 1.25 6.21
C LYS A 2 -16.72 -0.12 6.37
N ASN A 3 -16.82 -0.99 5.38
CA ASN A 3 -16.15 -2.30 5.42
C ASN A 3 -14.63 -2.10 5.24
N TRP A 4 -13.86 -2.39 6.29
CA TRP A 4 -12.39 -2.22 6.30
C TRP A 4 -11.63 -3.43 5.78
N THR A 5 -12.28 -4.58 5.60
CA THR A 5 -11.64 -5.83 5.17
C THR A 5 -10.81 -5.66 3.90
N PRO A 6 -11.30 -5.00 2.83
CA PRO A 6 -10.49 -4.77 1.62
C PRO A 6 -9.20 -4.00 1.87
N VAL A 7 -9.26 -2.97 2.73
CA VAL A 7 -8.11 -2.14 3.07
C VAL A 7 -7.08 -2.96 3.85
N ILE A 8 -7.54 -3.77 4.82
CA ILE A 8 -6.67 -4.66 5.61
C ILE A 8 -5.97 -5.68 4.70
N ILE A 9 -6.70 -6.29 3.75
CA ILE A 9 -6.12 -7.18 2.75
C ILE A 9 -5.04 -6.45 1.93
N GLY A 10 -5.30 -5.23 1.47
CA GLY A 10 -4.32 -4.42 0.74
C GLY A 10 -3.07 -4.08 1.56
N ILE A 11 -3.21 -3.79 2.85
CA ILE A 11 -2.09 -3.55 3.77
C ILE A 11 -1.22 -4.80 3.89
N ILE A 12 -1.86 -5.95 4.13
CA ILE A 12 -1.17 -7.24 4.27
C ILE A 12 -0.44 -7.59 2.97
N LEU A 13 -1.10 -7.47 1.81
CA LEU A 13 -0.47 -7.73 0.52
C LEU A 13 0.71 -6.79 0.25
N THR A 14 0.55 -5.50 0.52
CA THR A 14 1.65 -4.54 0.40
C THR A 14 2.82 -4.96 1.27
N ALA A 15 2.59 -5.25 2.55
CA ALA A 15 3.64 -5.66 3.48
C ALA A 15 4.34 -6.96 3.05
N VAL A 16 3.58 -8.00 2.69
CA VAL A 16 4.14 -9.31 2.28
C VAL A 16 4.96 -9.18 1.00
N ILE A 17 4.42 -8.54 -0.04
CA ILE A 17 5.14 -8.34 -1.32
C ILE A 17 6.36 -7.44 -1.09
N GLY A 18 6.23 -6.41 -0.25
CA GLY A 18 7.33 -5.51 0.07
C GLY A 18 8.48 -6.19 0.82
N LEU A 19 8.17 -7.08 1.77
CA LEU A 19 9.17 -7.90 2.45
C LEU A 19 9.87 -8.86 1.49
N ILE A 20 9.12 -9.48 0.56
CA ILE A 20 9.72 -10.28 -0.51
C ILE A 20 10.61 -9.41 -1.41
N GLY A 21 10.18 -8.17 -1.66
CA GLY A 21 10.90 -7.18 -2.46
C GLY A 21 12.24 -6.73 -1.87
N ILE A 22 12.53 -7.03 -0.61
CA ILE A 22 13.88 -6.87 -0.04
C ILE A 22 14.89 -7.76 -0.80
N PHE A 23 14.47 -8.94 -1.23
CA PHE A 23 15.29 -9.89 -2.00
C PHE A 23 15.17 -9.70 -3.51
N ILE A 24 14.11 -9.02 -3.97
CA ILE A 24 13.81 -8.79 -5.39
C ILE A 24 13.52 -7.29 -5.60
N PRO A 25 14.54 -6.49 -5.97
CA PRO A 25 14.51 -5.03 -5.82
C PRO A 25 13.29 -4.33 -6.41
N PHE A 26 12.81 -4.76 -7.58
CA PHE A 26 11.69 -4.12 -8.27
C PHE A 26 10.32 -4.41 -7.64
N LEU A 27 10.17 -5.50 -6.88
CA LEU A 27 8.87 -5.85 -6.26
C LEU A 27 8.50 -4.91 -5.12
N SER A 28 9.49 -4.34 -4.43
CA SER A 28 9.27 -3.43 -3.30
C SER A 28 8.50 -2.16 -3.70
N ILE A 29 8.82 -1.60 -4.88
CA ILE A 29 8.14 -0.41 -5.44
C ILE A 29 6.74 -0.76 -5.94
N LEU A 30 6.54 -1.99 -6.46
CA LEU A 30 5.24 -2.44 -6.94
C LEU A 30 4.30 -2.84 -5.81
N ALA A 31 4.82 -3.17 -4.62
CA ALA A 31 4.02 -3.68 -3.52
C ALA A 31 2.85 -2.78 -3.12
N PRO A 32 3.02 -1.45 -2.92
CA PRO A 32 1.91 -0.57 -2.57
C PRO A 32 0.93 -0.38 -3.74
N ILE A 33 1.42 -0.45 -4.99
CA ILE A 33 0.57 -0.39 -6.18
C ILE A 33 -0.35 -1.61 -6.22
N ILE A 34 0.20 -2.81 -6.01
CA ILE A 34 -0.56 -4.06 -6.04
C ILE A 34 -1.56 -4.10 -4.88
N GLY A 35 -1.11 -3.81 -3.66
CA GLY A 35 -2.01 -3.80 -2.49
C GLY A 35 -3.10 -2.74 -2.61
N GLY A 36 -2.77 -1.56 -3.14
CA GLY A 36 -3.74 -0.50 -3.45
C GLY A 36 -4.76 -0.91 -4.49
N ALA A 37 -4.31 -1.54 -5.58
CA ALA A 37 -5.19 -2.04 -6.63
C ALA A 37 -6.15 -3.12 -6.12
N VAL A 38 -5.67 -4.08 -5.34
CA VAL A 38 -6.51 -5.14 -4.78
C VAL A 38 -7.54 -4.58 -3.79
N ALA A 39 -7.12 -3.68 -2.89
CA ALA A 39 -8.03 -3.04 -1.95
C ALA A 39 -9.15 -2.29 -2.68
N ALA A 40 -8.80 -1.50 -3.70
CA ALA A 40 -9.75 -0.74 -4.48
C ALA A 40 -10.64 -1.61 -5.37
N TYR A 41 -10.10 -2.65 -5.99
CA TYR A 41 -10.87 -3.63 -6.76
C TYR A 41 -11.91 -4.32 -5.88
N LEU A 42 -11.54 -4.73 -4.66
CA LEU A 42 -12.49 -5.38 -3.75
C LEU A 42 -13.60 -4.44 -3.29
N VAL A 43 -13.30 -3.15 -3.01
CA VAL A 43 -14.33 -2.17 -2.64
C VAL A 43 -15.22 -1.81 -3.84
N GLY A 44 -14.64 -1.58 -5.02
CA GLY A 44 -15.31 -0.95 -6.15
C GLY A 44 -15.60 0.54 -5.92
N GLY A 45 -16.58 1.09 -6.65
CA GLY A 45 -16.95 2.50 -6.58
C GLY A 45 -16.28 3.36 -7.65
N ASP A 46 -16.07 4.64 -7.33
CA ASP A 46 -15.46 5.61 -8.25
C ASP A 46 -13.96 5.80 -7.99
N TYR A 47 -13.30 6.54 -8.88
CA TYR A 47 -11.87 6.87 -8.78
C TYR A 47 -11.47 7.45 -7.42
N LYS A 48 -12.36 8.23 -6.79
CA LYS A 48 -12.13 8.81 -5.46
C LYS A 48 -12.10 7.72 -4.38
N ASP A 49 -13.01 6.75 -4.45
CA ASP A 49 -13.04 5.62 -3.52
C ASP A 49 -11.81 4.74 -3.70
N GLY A 50 -11.42 4.49 -4.95
CA GLY A 50 -10.19 3.78 -5.29
C GLY A 50 -8.95 4.46 -4.71
N ALA A 51 -8.79 5.77 -4.97
CA ALA A 51 -7.68 6.55 -4.46
C ALA A 51 -7.61 6.54 -2.92
N VAL A 52 -8.74 6.71 -2.23
CA VAL A 52 -8.77 6.69 -0.75
C VAL A 52 -8.43 5.32 -0.20
N ASN A 53 -9.09 4.26 -0.67
CA ASN A 53 -8.89 2.92 -0.12
C ASN A 53 -7.51 2.36 -0.48
N GLY A 54 -7.06 2.59 -1.73
CA GLY A 54 -5.72 2.20 -2.16
C GLY A 54 -4.62 3.01 -1.48
N GLY A 55 -4.84 4.32 -1.29
CA GLY A 55 -3.92 5.19 -0.56
C GLY A 55 -3.74 4.76 0.89
N ILE A 56 -4.84 4.47 1.61
CA ILE A 56 -4.77 4.00 3.00
C ILE A 56 -4.07 2.63 3.07
N SER A 57 -4.37 1.71 2.14
CA SER A 57 -3.73 0.39 2.16
C SER A 57 -2.23 0.46 1.84
N GLY A 58 -1.85 1.26 0.84
CA GLY A 58 -0.46 1.47 0.48
C GLY A 58 0.31 2.20 1.57
N ALA A 59 -0.28 3.20 2.22
CA ALA A 59 0.33 3.92 3.33
C ALA A 59 0.58 3.03 4.55
N GLY A 60 -0.41 2.22 4.93
CA GLY A 60 -0.27 1.27 6.03
C GLY A 60 0.80 0.21 5.76
N GLY A 61 0.76 -0.42 4.59
CA GLY A 61 1.77 -1.42 4.21
C GLY A 61 3.16 -0.81 4.04
N GLY A 62 3.25 0.37 3.43
CA GLY A 62 4.50 1.12 3.25
C GLY A 62 5.13 1.54 4.57
N ALA A 63 4.33 1.98 5.55
CA ALA A 63 4.81 2.28 6.89
C ALA A 63 5.40 1.05 7.60
N ILE A 64 4.74 -0.11 7.46
CA ILE A 64 5.24 -1.39 8.00
C ILE A 64 6.59 -1.75 7.38
N ILE A 65 6.72 -1.67 6.05
CA ILE A 65 7.97 -1.96 5.36
C ILE A 65 9.06 -0.96 5.75
N GLY A 66 8.74 0.33 5.75
CA GLY A 66 9.67 1.39 6.13
C GLY A 66 10.19 1.21 7.55
N PHE A 67 9.32 0.80 8.48
CA PHE A 67 9.72 0.43 9.84
C PHE A 67 10.63 -0.81 9.86
N VAL A 68 10.33 -1.87 9.10
CA VAL A 68 11.15 -3.09 9.11
C VAL A 68 12.52 -2.85 8.48
N VAL A 69 12.59 -2.11 7.38
CA VAL A 69 13.83 -1.89 6.62
C VAL A 69 14.74 -0.87 7.30
N LEU A 70 14.16 0.19 7.87
CA LEU A 70 14.92 1.33 8.42
C LEU A 70 14.86 1.44 9.95
N GLY A 71 14.03 0.65 10.62
CA GLY A 71 13.91 0.60 12.09
C GLY A 71 15.14 0.14 12.87
N PRO A 72 16.13 -0.58 12.30
CA PRO A 72 17.40 -0.83 12.97
C PRO A 72 18.27 0.43 13.14
N PHE A 73 18.02 1.47 12.32
CA PHE A 73 18.68 2.76 12.47
C PHE A 73 17.92 3.60 13.50
N THR A 74 18.62 4.44 14.26
CA THR A 74 18.05 5.42 15.22
C THR A 74 17.03 6.41 14.59
N ALA A 75 16.76 6.29 13.29
CA ALA A 75 15.81 7.04 12.48
C ALA A 75 14.46 6.30 12.28
N ILE A 76 13.95 5.58 13.29
CA ILE A 76 12.65 4.86 13.25
C ILE A 76 11.53 5.74 12.69
N ILE A 77 11.44 6.98 13.17
CA ILE A 77 10.42 7.95 12.75
C ILE A 77 10.59 8.31 11.26
N GLY A 78 11.84 8.48 10.80
CA GLY A 78 12.14 8.77 9.40
C GLY A 78 11.75 7.62 8.48
N GLY A 79 12.07 6.39 8.86
CA GLY A 79 11.74 5.20 8.08
C GLY A 79 10.24 4.95 7.96
N LEU A 80 9.51 5.09 9.07
CA LEU A 80 8.06 4.94 9.11
C LEU A 80 7.37 6.05 8.30
N ALA A 81 7.81 7.30 8.44
CA ALA A 81 7.25 8.44 7.70
C ALA A 81 7.51 8.35 6.19
N LEU A 82 8.73 8.03 5.77
CA LEU A 82 9.05 7.87 4.35
C LEU A 82 8.29 6.69 3.75
N GLY A 83 8.27 5.54 4.43
CA GLY A 83 7.50 4.38 4.01
C GLY A 83 6.01 4.69 3.86
N PHE A 84 5.44 5.44 4.81
CA PHE A 84 4.06 5.91 4.75
C PHE A 84 3.80 6.80 3.52
N ILE A 85 4.65 7.81 3.28
CA ILE A 85 4.46 8.78 2.19
C ILE A 85 4.56 8.09 0.82
N PHE A 86 5.61 7.31 0.58
CA PHE A 86 5.77 6.58 -0.67
C PHE A 86 4.67 5.54 -0.85
N GLY A 87 4.34 4.81 0.22
CA GLY A 87 3.23 3.86 0.23
C GLY A 87 1.89 4.50 -0.12
N LEU A 88 1.61 5.69 0.42
CA LEU A 88 0.39 6.44 0.14
C LEU A 88 0.28 6.84 -1.32
N ILE A 89 1.33 7.44 -1.89
CA ILE A 89 1.34 7.91 -3.28
C ILE A 89 1.17 6.72 -4.24
N LEU A 90 1.97 5.67 -4.05
CA LEU A 90 1.92 4.47 -4.89
C LEU A 90 0.61 3.69 -4.69
N GLY A 91 0.08 3.67 -3.48
CA GLY A 91 -1.21 3.09 -3.14
C GLY A 91 -2.38 3.81 -3.82
N ILE A 92 -2.35 5.14 -3.93
CA ILE A 92 -3.34 5.92 -4.69
C ILE A 92 -3.33 5.51 -6.16
N ILE A 93 -2.14 5.41 -6.77
CA ILE A 93 -1.98 4.98 -8.16
C ILE A 93 -2.57 3.58 -8.36
N GLY A 94 -2.19 2.64 -7.49
CA GLY A 94 -2.75 1.30 -7.47
C GLY A 94 -4.27 1.31 -7.33
N GLY A 95 -4.79 2.12 -6.41
CA GLY A 95 -6.23 2.22 -6.13
C GLY A 95 -7.05 2.71 -7.34
N VAL A 96 -6.54 3.69 -8.08
CA VAL A 96 -7.15 4.15 -9.32
C VAL A 96 -7.18 3.03 -10.36
N ILE A 97 -6.06 2.30 -10.52
CA ILE A 97 -5.98 1.15 -11.43
C ILE A 97 -6.97 0.05 -11.01
N GLY A 98 -7.08 -0.25 -9.72
CA GLY A 98 -7.99 -1.28 -9.21
C GLY A 98 -9.46 -1.00 -9.52
N VAL A 99 -9.89 0.27 -9.44
CA VAL A 99 -11.24 0.67 -9.85
C VAL A 99 -11.42 0.58 -11.36
N LEU A 100 -10.41 0.99 -12.14
CA LEU A 100 -10.44 0.89 -13.60
C LEU A 100 -10.60 -0.55 -14.09
N ILE A 101 -9.91 -1.50 -13.45
CA ILE A 101 -9.99 -2.93 -13.80
C ILE A 101 -11.37 -3.53 -13.50
N LYS A 102 -12.05 -3.04 -12.46
CA LYS A 102 -13.36 -3.56 -12.04
C LYS A 102 -14.51 -3.05 -12.91
N ARG A 103 -14.32 -1.91 -13.56
CA ARG A 103 -15.30 -1.34 -14.50
C ARG A 103 -15.29 -2.11 -15.81
#